data_AF-A0A7W0WTI9-F1
#
_entry.id   AF-A0A7W0WTI9-F1
#
_cell.length_a   1.000
_cell.length_b   1.000
_cell.length_c   1.000
_cell.angle_alpha   90.00
_cell.angle_beta   90.00
_cell.angle_gamma   90.00
#
_symmetry.space_group_name_H-M   'P 1'
#
loop_
_entity.id
_entity.type
_entity.pdbx_description
1 polymer ?
#
loop_
_entity_poly.entity_id
_entity_poly.type
_entity_poly.pdbx_seq_one_letter_code
_entity_poly.pdbx_strand_id
1 'polypeptide(L)'
;MTFLRYAVRVDGPKHLAEIELRFPVDAASATVTLPAWSPGSYLIRDYARYVRDLTAFGDDDAPRRVTKTDKTTWQIETRGTREIRVRYAVYGNDLSVRTNHIDATHAFLHAPATFVHPPHLRTVPCEVEVALPDGWTLTSATLRAKDVDELYDTPIHVGITRKLEVPAKVPVTLAIWGERAPGGTFDETRLVADLAAIVDDHVARFGEAPFAHYTFILMLAHDAYGGLEHRASSANLFHPHFGATRKSYEGLLELLSHEFFHAWNGKRIAPKQLLHFDYAREAYTPCLWAMEGLTSHYDRFALRTSGRITPKSLLEKVLDDWARIQATPGRARQSLEQSSFDAWIK
;
A
#
# COMPACT_ATOMS: atom_id res chain seq x y z
N MET A 1 5.13 -18.15 22.54
CA MET A 1 4.26 -17.03 22.07
C MET A 1 3.65 -17.47 20.75
N THR A 2 2.39 -17.15 20.51
CA THR A 2 1.69 -17.44 19.24
C THR A 2 2.03 -16.36 18.22
N PHE A 3 2.41 -16.76 17.00
CA PHE A 3 2.69 -15.85 15.88
C PHE A 3 2.31 -16.53 14.56
N LEU A 4 1.94 -15.73 13.56
CA LEU A 4 1.73 -16.17 12.18
C LEU A 4 3.06 -16.15 11.45
N ARG A 5 3.44 -17.25 10.79
CA ARG A 5 4.66 -17.32 9.98
C ARG A 5 4.27 -17.42 8.51
N TYR A 6 4.76 -16.49 7.71
CA TYR A 6 4.60 -16.47 6.26
C TYR A 6 5.95 -16.72 5.60
N ALA A 7 5.98 -17.60 4.61
CA ALA A 7 7.08 -17.72 3.67
C ALA A 7 6.59 -17.38 2.27
N VAL A 8 7.35 -16.56 1.55
CA VAL A 8 7.01 -16.06 0.22
C VAL A 8 8.10 -16.47 -0.76
N ARG A 9 7.71 -17.08 -1.88
CA ARG A 9 8.59 -17.32 -3.03
C ARG A 9 7.96 -16.74 -4.28
N VAL A 10 8.71 -15.91 -5.00
CA VAL A 10 8.24 -15.27 -6.23
C VAL A 10 8.67 -16.09 -7.45
N ASP A 11 7.75 -16.32 -8.39
CA ASP A 11 7.99 -16.83 -9.73
C ASP A 11 7.60 -15.75 -10.74
N GLY A 12 8.57 -14.89 -11.07
CA GLY A 12 8.43 -13.74 -11.96
C GLY A 12 7.82 -14.10 -13.32
N PRO A 13 8.40 -15.05 -14.07
CA PRO A 13 7.89 -15.46 -15.39
C PRO A 13 6.45 -15.97 -15.40
N LYS A 14 5.94 -16.49 -14.27
CA LYS A 14 4.54 -16.94 -14.16
C LYS A 14 3.60 -15.90 -13.57
N HIS A 15 4.13 -14.74 -13.15
CA HIS A 15 3.38 -13.72 -12.41
C HIS A 15 2.76 -14.28 -11.12
N LEU A 16 3.48 -15.17 -10.42
CA LEU A 16 2.99 -15.84 -9.21
C LEU A 16 3.87 -15.53 -8.01
N ALA A 17 3.25 -15.38 -6.85
CA ALA A 17 3.91 -15.55 -5.57
C ALA A 17 3.31 -16.75 -4.85
N GLU A 18 4.13 -17.72 -4.50
CA GLU A 18 3.77 -18.84 -3.64
C GLU A 18 3.89 -18.41 -2.19
N ILE A 19 2.83 -18.66 -1.43
CA ILE A 19 2.73 -18.30 -0.02
C ILE A 19 2.52 -19.55 0.81
N GLU A 20 3.29 -19.69 1.87
CA GLU A 20 3.05 -20.66 2.93
C GLU A 20 2.77 -19.91 4.24
N LEU A 21 1.62 -20.16 4.85
CA LEU A 21 1.25 -19.66 6.17
C LEU A 21 1.29 -20.81 7.18
N ARG A 22 1.91 -20.60 8.35
CA ARG A 22 1.85 -21.51 9.50
C ARG A 22 1.28 -20.83 10.74
N PHE A 23 0.40 -21.52 11.45
CA PHE A 23 -0.20 -21.04 12.70
C PHE A 23 -0.69 -22.19 13.59
N PRO A 24 -0.67 -22.03 14.93
CA PRO A 24 -1.15 -23.05 15.84
C PRO A 24 -2.68 -23.17 15.81
N VAL A 25 -3.17 -24.37 16.11
CA VAL A 25 -4.61 -24.69 16.18
C VAL A 25 -4.91 -25.52 17.42
N ASP A 26 -6.05 -25.25 18.06
CA ASP A 26 -6.54 -25.94 19.26
C ASP A 26 -7.98 -26.48 19.09
N ALA A 27 -8.64 -26.14 17.98
CA ALA A 27 -9.98 -26.58 17.63
C ALA A 27 -9.96 -27.73 16.62
N ALA A 28 -11.13 -28.33 16.36
CA ALA A 28 -11.33 -29.35 15.33
C ALA A 28 -11.40 -28.78 13.89
N SER A 29 -11.56 -27.47 13.77
CA SER A 29 -11.55 -26.73 12.51
C SER A 29 -10.94 -25.35 12.69
N ALA A 30 -10.32 -24.82 11.64
CA ALA A 30 -9.84 -23.44 11.56
C ALA A 30 -10.37 -22.75 10.30
N THR A 31 -10.51 -21.43 10.38
CA THR A 31 -10.91 -20.59 9.25
C THR A 31 -9.74 -19.70 8.84
N VAL A 32 -9.53 -19.52 7.54
CA VAL A 32 -8.66 -18.47 6.99
C VAL A 32 -9.44 -17.61 6.00
N THR A 33 -9.12 -16.32 5.95
CA THR A 33 -9.78 -15.36 5.06
C THR A 33 -8.76 -14.44 4.38
N LEU A 34 -9.15 -13.91 3.22
CA LEU A 34 -8.42 -12.86 2.51
C LEU A 34 -9.28 -11.60 2.41
N PRO A 35 -8.74 -10.39 2.57
CA PRO A 35 -9.45 -9.14 2.34
C PRO A 35 -10.17 -9.08 0.98
N ALA A 36 -11.32 -8.41 0.95
CA ALA A 36 -12.04 -8.06 -0.27
C ALA A 36 -11.66 -6.66 -0.79
N TRP A 37 -11.06 -5.82 0.07
CA TRP A 37 -10.62 -4.44 -0.20
C TRP A 37 -9.45 -4.07 0.73
N SER A 38 -8.90 -2.86 0.59
CA SER A 38 -7.84 -2.35 1.48
C SER A 38 -8.04 -0.87 1.84
N PRO A 39 -7.66 -0.44 3.06
CA PRO A 39 -7.61 0.97 3.45
C PRO A 39 -6.84 1.82 2.42
N GLY A 40 -7.30 3.05 2.17
CA GLY A 40 -6.80 3.95 1.12
C GLY A 40 -7.39 3.67 -0.28
N SER A 41 -8.13 2.58 -0.46
CA SER A 41 -8.72 2.17 -1.74
C SER A 41 -10.17 1.70 -1.54
N TYR A 42 -11.10 2.66 -1.50
CA TYR A 42 -12.53 2.45 -1.19
C TYR A 42 -13.30 1.79 -2.35
N LEU A 43 -12.92 0.57 -2.70
CA LEU A 43 -13.55 -0.25 -3.72
C LEU A 43 -13.39 -1.73 -3.33
N ILE A 44 -14.46 -2.51 -3.42
CA ILE A 44 -14.39 -3.97 -3.30
C ILE A 44 -13.68 -4.52 -4.55
N ARG A 45 -12.52 -5.13 -4.36
CA ARG A 45 -11.64 -5.63 -5.43
C ARG A 45 -11.70 -7.15 -5.60
N ASP A 46 -12.17 -7.86 -4.57
CA ASP A 46 -12.26 -9.32 -4.52
C ASP A 46 -10.92 -9.99 -4.84
N TYR A 47 -9.89 -9.66 -4.06
CA TYR A 47 -8.52 -10.18 -4.23
C TYR A 47 -8.45 -11.71 -4.30
N ALA A 48 -9.38 -12.41 -3.65
CA ALA A 48 -9.47 -13.86 -3.64
C ALA A 48 -9.63 -14.50 -5.03
N ARG A 49 -10.01 -13.73 -6.06
CA ARG A 49 -10.02 -14.18 -7.47
C ARG A 49 -8.63 -14.51 -8.01
N TYR A 50 -7.57 -14.01 -7.38
CA TYR A 50 -6.18 -14.24 -7.76
C TYR A 50 -5.51 -15.39 -6.99
N VAL A 51 -6.18 -15.92 -5.96
CA VAL A 51 -5.68 -17.07 -5.18
C VAL A 51 -5.88 -18.36 -5.97
N ARG A 52 -4.82 -19.17 -6.03
CA ARG A 52 -4.80 -20.48 -6.72
C ARG A 52 -4.39 -21.57 -5.75
N ASP A 53 -5.02 -22.74 -5.91
CA ASP A 53 -4.61 -24.01 -5.34
C ASP A 53 -4.38 -23.99 -3.81
N LEU A 54 -5.29 -23.34 -3.07
CA LEU A 54 -5.21 -23.30 -1.61
C LEU A 54 -5.40 -24.69 -1.00
N THR A 55 -4.34 -25.18 -0.37
CA THR A 55 -4.25 -26.49 0.30
C THR A 55 -3.76 -26.31 1.73
N ALA A 56 -4.03 -27.29 2.58
CA ALA A 56 -3.61 -27.27 3.98
C ALA A 56 -3.06 -28.62 4.41
N PHE A 57 -2.10 -28.59 5.33
CA PHE A 57 -1.42 -29.76 5.90
C PHE A 57 -1.31 -29.59 7.43
N GLY A 58 -1.34 -30.69 8.17
CA GLY A 58 -0.98 -30.67 9.60
C GLY A 58 0.53 -30.68 9.82
N ASP A 59 0.92 -30.59 11.09
CA ASP A 59 2.28 -30.83 11.59
C ASP A 59 2.80 -32.26 11.37
N ASP A 60 1.91 -33.20 11.06
CA ASP A 60 2.19 -34.57 10.61
C ASP A 60 2.42 -34.69 9.09
N ASP A 61 2.47 -33.55 8.38
CA ASP A 61 2.52 -33.45 6.92
C ASP A 61 1.31 -34.07 6.18
N ALA A 62 0.28 -34.52 6.89
CA ALA A 62 -0.90 -35.09 6.29
C ALA A 62 -1.81 -34.00 5.70
N PRO A 63 -2.39 -34.20 4.50
CA PRO A 63 -3.29 -33.24 3.89
C PRO A 63 -4.56 -33.07 4.73
N ARG A 64 -5.05 -31.84 4.80
CA ARG A 64 -6.30 -31.48 5.50
C ARG A 64 -7.36 -31.07 4.50
N ARG A 65 -8.62 -31.41 4.80
CA ARG A 65 -9.74 -31.01 3.96
C ARG A 65 -9.92 -29.50 4.04
N VAL A 66 -9.94 -28.87 2.88
CA VAL A 66 -10.21 -27.43 2.73
C VAL A 66 -11.53 -27.26 1.98
N THR A 67 -12.41 -26.39 2.48
CA THR A 67 -13.67 -26.05 1.81
C THR A 67 -13.80 -24.54 1.74
N LYS A 68 -13.91 -24.00 0.52
CA LYS A 68 -14.23 -22.58 0.31
C LYS A 68 -15.71 -22.35 0.64
N THR A 69 -16.00 -21.41 1.53
CA THR A 69 -17.35 -21.19 2.10
C THR A 69 -18.03 -19.92 1.57
N ASP A 70 -17.24 -18.94 1.15
CA ASP A 70 -17.70 -17.74 0.45
C ASP A 70 -16.59 -17.26 -0.50
N LYS A 71 -16.71 -16.04 -1.07
CA LYS A 71 -15.73 -15.51 -2.03
C LYS A 71 -14.31 -15.41 -1.47
N THR A 72 -14.14 -15.21 -0.17
CA THR A 72 -12.91 -14.84 0.53
C THR A 72 -12.51 -15.78 1.67
N THR A 73 -13.32 -16.77 2.02
CA THR A 73 -13.16 -17.58 3.24
C THR A 73 -13.03 -19.07 2.96
N TRP A 74 -12.05 -19.72 3.61
CA TRP A 74 -11.81 -21.15 3.57
C TRP A 74 -11.87 -21.76 4.98
N GLN A 75 -12.57 -22.89 5.10
CA GLN A 75 -12.60 -23.74 6.30
C GLN A 75 -11.64 -24.91 6.13
N ILE A 76 -10.89 -25.22 7.19
CA ILE A 76 -9.84 -26.24 7.24
C ILE A 76 -10.14 -27.19 8.39
N GLU A 77 -10.11 -28.50 8.14
CA GLU A 77 -10.17 -29.52 9.20
C GLU A 77 -8.82 -29.64 9.93
N THR A 78 -8.83 -29.62 11.26
CA THR A 78 -7.59 -29.52 12.07
C THR A 78 -7.50 -30.60 13.16
N ARG A 79 -8.34 -31.63 13.10
CA ARG A 79 -8.32 -32.73 14.07
C ARG A 79 -6.97 -33.45 14.07
N GLY A 80 -6.42 -33.63 15.27
CA GLY A 80 -5.19 -34.41 15.48
C GLY A 80 -3.90 -33.67 15.17
N THR A 81 -3.94 -32.36 14.91
CA THR A 81 -2.74 -31.54 14.68
C THR A 81 -2.71 -30.33 15.60
N ARG A 82 -1.52 -29.82 15.91
CA ARG A 82 -1.31 -28.62 16.74
C ARG A 82 -0.95 -27.38 15.93
N GLU A 83 -0.61 -27.55 14.67
CA GLU A 83 -0.23 -26.48 13.75
C GLU A 83 -0.72 -26.81 12.35
N ILE A 84 -1.26 -25.80 11.67
CA ILE A 84 -1.66 -25.91 10.27
C ILE A 84 -0.68 -25.14 9.40
N ARG A 85 -0.32 -25.75 8.28
CA ARG A 85 0.42 -25.16 7.17
C ARG A 85 -0.50 -25.01 5.96
N VAL A 86 -0.80 -23.77 5.58
CA VAL A 86 -1.61 -23.42 4.40
C VAL A 86 -0.69 -23.02 3.27
N ARG A 87 -0.87 -23.60 2.08
CA ARG A 87 -0.11 -23.28 0.86
C ARG A 87 -1.04 -22.84 -0.24
N TYR A 88 -0.67 -21.79 -0.96
CA TYR A 88 -1.42 -21.27 -2.10
C TYR A 88 -0.48 -20.41 -2.97
N ALA A 89 -0.91 -20.11 -4.18
CA ALA A 89 -0.28 -19.08 -5.00
C ALA A 89 -1.21 -17.88 -5.17
N VAL A 90 -0.64 -16.69 -5.33
CA VAL A 90 -1.35 -15.49 -5.75
C VAL A 90 -0.84 -15.04 -7.10
N TYR A 91 -1.75 -14.81 -8.05
CA TYR A 91 -1.43 -14.25 -9.37
C TYR A 91 -1.40 -12.73 -9.30
N GLY A 92 -0.33 -12.12 -9.81
CA GLY A 92 -0.13 -10.68 -9.81
C GLY A 92 0.39 -10.17 -11.15
N ASN A 93 -0.50 -9.65 -11.99
CA ASN A 93 -0.14 -9.05 -13.28
C ASN A 93 -0.92 -7.75 -13.51
N ASP A 94 -1.18 -7.01 -12.43
CA ASP A 94 -1.87 -5.73 -12.46
C ASP A 94 -0.93 -4.67 -11.89
N LEU A 95 -0.30 -3.88 -12.77
CA LEU A 95 0.67 -2.86 -12.36
C LEU A 95 -0.05 -1.67 -11.73
N SER A 96 -0.28 -1.79 -10.43
CA SER A 96 -0.95 -0.78 -9.62
C SER A 96 -0.39 -0.77 -8.20
N VAL A 97 -0.69 0.29 -7.45
CA VAL A 97 -0.36 0.40 -6.03
C VAL A 97 -1.37 -0.32 -5.12
N ARG A 98 -2.40 -0.97 -5.67
CA ARG A 98 -3.60 -1.47 -4.95
C ARG A 98 -3.83 -2.99 -5.11
N THR A 99 -2.94 -3.67 -5.82
CA THR A 99 -2.96 -5.10 -6.19
C THR A 99 -1.52 -5.61 -6.32
N ASN A 100 -1.34 -6.89 -6.62
CA ASN A 100 -0.02 -7.47 -6.84
C ASN A 100 0.41 -7.28 -8.31
N HIS A 101 1.67 -6.93 -8.52
CA HIS A 101 2.35 -7.00 -9.81
C HIS A 101 3.65 -7.78 -9.69
N ILE A 102 3.83 -8.80 -10.51
CA ILE A 102 4.93 -9.73 -10.44
C ILE A 102 5.40 -9.98 -11.86
N ASP A 103 6.67 -9.73 -12.17
CA ASP A 103 7.27 -10.05 -13.47
C ASP A 103 8.74 -10.46 -13.32
N ALA A 104 9.48 -10.54 -14.43
CA ALA A 104 10.88 -10.93 -14.44
C ALA A 104 11.84 -9.90 -13.77
N THR A 105 11.37 -8.70 -13.45
CA THR A 105 12.18 -7.60 -12.91
C THR A 105 11.85 -7.24 -11.47
N HIS A 106 10.62 -7.50 -11.03
CA HIS A 106 10.19 -7.27 -9.64
C HIS A 106 8.93 -8.06 -9.24
N ALA A 107 8.63 -8.03 -7.95
CA ALA A 107 7.31 -8.28 -7.39
C ALA A 107 6.94 -7.18 -6.39
N PHE A 108 5.88 -6.44 -6.71
CA PHE A 108 5.13 -5.63 -5.76
C PHE A 108 3.99 -6.49 -5.18
N LEU A 109 4.05 -6.73 -3.87
CA LEU A 109 3.06 -7.49 -3.11
C LEU A 109 2.27 -6.53 -2.24
N HIS A 110 1.02 -6.28 -2.65
CA HIS A 110 0.05 -5.55 -1.84
C HIS A 110 -0.51 -6.51 -0.80
N ALA A 111 -0.07 -6.38 0.46
CA ALA A 111 -0.31 -7.35 1.51
C ALA A 111 -1.78 -7.82 1.68
N PRO A 112 -2.81 -6.94 1.59
CA PRO A 112 -4.23 -7.36 1.61
C PRO A 112 -4.63 -8.29 0.46
N ALA A 113 -3.94 -8.21 -0.67
CA ALA A 113 -4.11 -9.08 -1.82
C ALA A 113 -3.18 -10.30 -1.82
N THR A 114 -2.29 -10.42 -0.83
CA THR A 114 -1.26 -11.47 -0.76
C THR A 114 -1.52 -12.46 0.37
N PHE A 115 -1.83 -11.99 1.58
CA PHE A 115 -1.77 -12.83 2.79
C PHE A 115 -3.15 -13.20 3.32
N VAL A 116 -3.52 -14.48 3.26
CA VAL A 116 -4.64 -15.01 4.05
C VAL A 116 -4.28 -14.98 5.54
N HIS A 117 -5.26 -14.82 6.41
CA HIS A 117 -5.05 -14.91 7.86
C HIS A 117 -6.19 -15.67 8.56
N PRO A 118 -5.92 -16.34 9.70
CA PRO A 118 -6.95 -16.84 10.58
C PRO A 118 -7.58 -15.71 11.42
N PRO A 119 -8.89 -15.41 11.30
CA PRO A 119 -9.50 -14.26 11.96
C PRO A 119 -9.32 -14.23 13.47
N HIS A 120 -9.35 -15.40 14.13
CA HIS A 120 -9.18 -15.52 15.58
C HIS A 120 -7.76 -15.20 16.08
N LEU A 121 -6.78 -15.13 15.17
CA LEU A 121 -5.39 -14.76 15.47
C LEU A 121 -5.02 -13.40 14.87
N ARG A 122 -6.00 -12.57 14.47
CA ARG A 122 -5.73 -11.26 13.85
C ARG A 122 -4.78 -10.36 14.65
N THR A 123 -4.83 -10.45 15.98
CA THR A 123 -4.05 -9.59 16.89
C THR A 123 -2.70 -10.17 17.31
N VAL A 124 -2.28 -11.31 16.74
CA VAL A 124 -0.98 -11.90 17.07
C VAL A 124 0.10 -11.44 16.08
N PRO A 125 1.38 -11.38 16.49
CA PRO A 125 2.46 -10.97 15.60
C PRO A 125 2.57 -11.83 14.34
N CYS A 126 3.00 -11.20 13.25
CA CYS A 126 3.23 -11.83 11.95
C CYS A 126 4.70 -11.70 11.56
N GLU A 127 5.31 -12.78 11.10
CA GLU A 127 6.65 -12.80 10.54
C GLU A 127 6.60 -13.22 9.07
N VAL A 128 7.28 -12.48 8.20
CA VAL A 128 7.34 -12.76 6.77
C VAL A 128 8.78 -13.02 6.35
N GLU A 129 9.03 -14.21 5.82
CA GLU A 129 10.28 -14.54 5.15
C GLU A 129 10.07 -14.51 3.64
N VAL A 130 10.98 -13.88 2.91
CA VAL A 130 10.89 -13.76 1.45
C VAL A 130 12.14 -14.37 0.83
N ALA A 131 11.95 -15.40 0.02
CA ALA A 131 13.01 -15.98 -0.80
C ALA A 131 13.26 -15.06 -2.01
N LEU A 132 14.41 -14.39 -2.01
CA LEU A 132 14.79 -13.45 -3.07
C LEU A 132 15.44 -14.19 -4.24
N PRO A 133 15.03 -13.92 -5.48
CA PRO A 133 15.83 -14.26 -6.65
C PRO A 133 17.22 -13.61 -6.60
N ASP A 134 18.19 -14.21 -7.28
CA ASP A 134 19.55 -13.66 -7.34
C ASP A 134 19.56 -12.23 -7.90
N GLY A 135 20.29 -11.34 -7.23
CA GLY A 135 20.39 -9.93 -7.61
C GLY A 135 19.18 -9.07 -7.23
N TRP A 136 18.11 -9.64 -6.69
CA TRP A 136 16.97 -8.88 -6.20
C TRP A 136 17.22 -8.35 -4.78
N THR A 137 16.63 -7.19 -4.50
CA THR A 137 16.66 -6.54 -3.18
C THR A 137 15.25 -6.46 -2.62
N LEU A 138 15.13 -6.47 -1.28
CA LEU A 138 13.85 -6.35 -0.59
C LEU A 138 13.64 -4.94 -0.03
N THR A 139 12.48 -4.36 -0.28
CA THR A 139 12.00 -3.10 0.27
C THR A 139 10.67 -3.32 0.98
N SER A 140 10.65 -3.07 2.28
CA SER A 140 9.46 -3.10 3.13
C SER A 140 9.73 -2.26 4.38
N ALA A 141 8.69 -1.68 4.99
CA ALA A 141 8.83 -0.98 6.28
C ALA A 141 9.16 -1.97 7.42
N THR A 142 8.60 -3.18 7.38
CA THR A 142 8.90 -4.26 8.32
C THR A 142 8.62 -5.63 7.71
N LEU A 143 9.29 -6.67 8.21
CA LEU A 143 8.95 -8.08 7.98
C LEU A 143 8.43 -8.76 9.25
N ARG A 144 8.30 -8.00 10.33
CA ARG A 144 7.79 -8.42 11.64
C ARG A 144 6.71 -7.43 12.04
N ALA A 145 5.47 -7.73 11.68
CA ALA A 145 4.31 -6.92 12.03
C ALA A 145 3.78 -7.37 13.40
N LYS A 146 3.28 -6.45 14.20
CA LYS A 146 2.71 -6.70 15.54
C LYS A 146 1.37 -7.43 15.48
N ASP A 147 0.65 -7.29 14.37
CA ASP A 147 -0.66 -7.87 14.09
C ASP A 147 -0.91 -7.93 12.57
N VAL A 148 -2.03 -8.53 12.17
CA VAL A 148 -2.45 -8.65 10.77
C VAL A 148 -2.76 -7.28 10.14
N ASP A 149 -3.21 -6.29 10.92
CA ASP A 149 -3.56 -4.98 10.38
C ASP A 149 -2.29 -4.21 9.98
N GLU A 150 -1.20 -4.33 10.76
CA GLU A 150 0.11 -3.80 10.39
C GLU A 150 0.75 -4.58 9.24
N LEU A 151 0.56 -5.91 9.16
CA LEU A 151 0.97 -6.70 7.99
C LEU A 151 0.28 -6.18 6.72
N TYR A 152 -1.03 -5.98 6.77
CA TYR A 152 -1.82 -5.45 5.65
C TYR A 152 -1.51 -4.00 5.30
N ASP A 153 -0.95 -3.24 6.23
CA ASP A 153 -0.47 -1.89 5.99
C ASP A 153 1.00 -1.82 5.56
N THR A 154 1.63 -2.97 5.30
CA THR A 154 3.06 -3.04 4.95
C THR A 154 3.24 -3.70 3.59
N PRO A 155 3.27 -2.95 2.48
CA PRO A 155 3.57 -3.52 1.17
C PRO A 155 5.00 -4.04 1.12
N ILE A 156 5.22 -5.10 0.35
CA ILE A 156 6.54 -5.68 0.11
C ILE A 156 6.88 -5.50 -1.36
N HIS A 157 8.01 -4.88 -1.64
CA HIS A 157 8.53 -4.75 -3.00
C HIS A 157 9.89 -5.43 -3.08
N VAL A 158 9.99 -6.47 -3.89
CA VAL A 158 11.25 -7.18 -4.16
C VAL A 158 11.62 -7.02 -5.62
N GLY A 159 12.89 -6.78 -5.93
CA GLY A 159 13.29 -6.59 -7.32
C GLY A 159 14.63 -5.88 -7.47
N ILE A 160 14.93 -5.52 -8.72
CA ILE A 160 16.06 -4.66 -9.05
C ILE A 160 15.64 -3.22 -8.72
N THR A 161 15.99 -2.76 -7.51
CA THR A 161 15.60 -1.42 -7.02
C THR A 161 16.81 -0.59 -6.67
N ARG A 162 16.71 0.72 -6.92
CA ARG A 162 17.65 1.71 -6.42
C ARG A 162 17.12 2.27 -5.12
N LYS A 163 17.91 2.21 -4.06
CA LYS A 163 17.56 2.79 -2.75
C LYS A 163 18.41 4.02 -2.51
N LEU A 164 17.73 5.14 -2.30
CA LEU A 164 18.34 6.43 -2.03
C LEU A 164 17.93 6.88 -0.64
N GLU A 165 18.92 7.27 0.17
CA GLU A 165 18.64 7.94 1.43
C GLU A 165 18.15 9.36 1.15
N VAL A 166 17.04 9.73 1.79
CA VAL A 166 16.48 11.08 1.69
C VAL A 166 17.05 11.87 2.87
N PRO A 167 17.80 12.96 2.64
CA PRO A 167 18.51 13.69 3.70
C PRO A 167 17.57 14.62 4.50
N ALA A 168 16.44 14.07 4.98
CA ALA A 168 15.52 14.72 5.90
C ALA A 168 16.00 14.60 7.36
N LYS A 169 15.40 15.35 8.27
CA LYS A 169 15.70 15.28 9.72
C LYS A 169 15.21 13.99 10.38
N VAL A 170 14.32 13.26 9.71
CA VAL A 170 13.81 11.95 10.15
C VAL A 170 14.28 10.86 9.17
N PRO A 171 14.42 9.60 9.60
CA PRO A 171 14.89 8.53 8.72
C PRO A 171 13.92 8.25 7.58
N VAL A 172 14.36 8.50 6.34
CA VAL A 172 13.54 8.30 5.14
C VAL A 172 14.36 7.66 4.02
N THR A 173 13.74 6.72 3.31
CA THR A 173 14.32 6.07 2.12
C THR A 173 13.37 6.22 0.94
N LEU A 174 13.93 6.52 -0.24
CA LEU A 174 13.26 6.43 -1.52
C LEU A 174 13.77 5.18 -2.26
N ALA A 175 12.91 4.20 -2.45
CA ALA A 175 13.18 3.00 -3.24
C ALA A 175 12.51 3.14 -4.60
N ILE A 176 13.29 3.03 -5.67
CA ILE A 176 12.83 3.25 -7.05
C ILE A 176 12.95 1.95 -7.84
N TRP A 177 11.85 1.58 -8.50
CA TRP A 177 11.80 0.54 -9.53
C TRP A 177 11.44 1.13 -10.88
N GLY A 178 11.98 0.55 -11.95
CA GLY A 178 11.86 1.05 -13.31
C GLY A 178 12.88 2.15 -13.59
N GLU A 179 13.09 2.48 -14.86
CA GLU A 179 14.09 3.47 -15.28
C GLU A 179 13.48 4.84 -15.52
N ARG A 180 14.17 5.88 -15.04
CA ARG A 180 13.84 7.25 -15.40
C ARG A 180 14.17 7.48 -16.87
N ALA A 181 13.27 8.14 -17.61
CA ALA A 181 13.54 8.50 -18.99
C ALA A 181 14.70 9.50 -19.09
N PRO A 182 15.58 9.40 -20.10
CA PRO A 182 16.72 10.30 -20.26
C PRO A 182 16.29 11.75 -20.56
N GLY A 183 17.18 12.70 -20.31
CA GLY A 183 16.95 14.13 -20.55
C GLY A 183 16.24 14.84 -19.38
N GLY A 184 16.01 16.15 -19.51
CA GLY A 184 15.44 16.98 -18.44
C GLY A 184 16.46 17.45 -17.39
N THR A 185 16.08 18.43 -16.57
CA THR A 185 16.95 19.07 -15.55
C THR A 185 16.66 18.62 -14.12
N PHE A 186 15.65 17.76 -13.93
CA PHE A 186 15.30 17.19 -12.63
C PHE A 186 15.65 15.71 -12.62
N ASP A 187 16.67 15.34 -11.84
CA ASP A 187 17.18 13.99 -11.69
C ASP A 187 16.84 13.41 -10.30
N GLU A 188 17.27 12.16 -10.05
CA GLU A 188 17.03 11.49 -8.76
C GLU A 188 17.75 12.19 -7.59
N THR A 189 18.93 12.79 -7.84
CA THR A 189 19.67 13.59 -6.84
C THR A 189 18.86 14.81 -6.38
N ARG A 190 18.27 15.53 -7.34
CA ARG A 190 17.39 16.66 -7.02
C ARG A 190 16.11 16.20 -6.37
N LEU A 191 15.53 15.08 -6.82
CA LEU A 191 14.33 14.48 -6.22
C LEU A 191 14.51 14.21 -4.73
N VAL A 192 15.60 13.57 -4.30
CA VAL A 192 15.81 13.29 -2.87
C VAL A 192 16.03 14.56 -2.05
N ALA A 193 16.73 15.57 -2.60
CA ALA A 193 16.93 16.84 -1.91
C ALA A 193 15.61 17.63 -1.76
N ASP A 194 14.80 17.68 -2.82
CA ASP A 194 13.52 18.39 -2.80
C ASP A 194 12.49 17.64 -1.93
N LEU A 195 12.50 16.31 -1.95
CA LEU A 195 11.67 15.46 -1.08
C LEU A 195 12.03 15.63 0.40
N ALA A 196 13.32 15.73 0.74
CA ALA A 196 13.76 15.99 2.11
C ALA A 196 13.18 17.29 2.67
N ALA A 197 13.17 18.36 1.87
CA ALA A 197 12.60 19.65 2.28
C ALA A 197 11.09 19.58 2.52
N ILE A 198 10.36 18.77 1.74
CA ILE A 198 8.91 18.55 1.89
C ILE A 198 8.62 17.71 3.14
N VAL A 199 9.39 16.63 3.34
CA VAL A 199 9.30 15.79 4.54
C VAL A 199 9.50 16.63 5.80
N ASP A 200 10.56 17.44 5.84
CA ASP A 200 10.87 18.30 6.98
C ASP A 200 9.76 19.32 7.27
N ASP A 201 9.10 19.86 6.22
CA ASP A 201 7.99 20.79 6.39
C ASP A 201 6.78 20.12 7.06
N HIS A 202 6.39 18.92 6.58
CA HIS A 202 5.31 18.14 7.18
C HIS A 202 5.62 17.76 8.63
N VAL A 203 6.83 17.24 8.90
CA VAL A 203 7.25 16.88 10.26
C VAL A 203 7.23 18.10 11.19
N ALA A 204 7.75 19.25 10.74
CA ALA A 204 7.75 20.48 11.53
C ALA A 204 6.33 20.98 11.83
N ARG A 205 5.39 20.81 10.89
CA ARG A 205 3.99 21.21 11.04
C ARG A 205 3.27 20.43 12.12
N PHE A 206 3.52 19.13 12.23
CA PHE A 206 2.92 18.29 13.26
C PHE A 206 3.73 18.21 14.55
N GLY A 207 5.01 18.61 14.53
CA GLY A 207 5.91 18.59 15.68
C GLY A 207 6.52 17.21 15.99
N GLU A 208 6.01 16.14 15.38
CA GLU A 208 6.52 14.78 15.54
C GLU A 208 6.22 13.90 14.31
N ALA A 209 7.06 12.88 14.08
CA ALA A 209 6.81 11.84 13.09
C ALA A 209 6.13 10.62 13.75
N PRO A 210 5.04 10.08 13.18
CA PRO A 210 4.30 8.94 13.74
C PRO A 210 4.94 7.58 13.40
N PHE A 211 6.19 7.58 12.94
CA PHE A 211 6.94 6.40 12.47
C PHE A 211 8.41 6.54 12.89
N ALA A 212 9.12 5.40 12.97
CA ALA A 212 10.56 5.38 13.24
C ALA A 212 11.40 5.57 11.96
N HIS A 213 10.88 5.09 10.83
CA HIS A 213 11.45 5.24 9.49
C HIS A 213 10.29 5.28 8.48
N TYR A 214 10.46 5.99 7.37
CA TYR A 214 9.47 6.03 6.28
C TYR A 214 10.09 5.63 4.94
N THR A 215 9.40 4.76 4.20
CA THR A 215 9.85 4.31 2.88
C THR A 215 8.89 4.76 1.77
N PHE A 216 9.37 5.57 0.84
CA PHE A 216 8.68 5.79 -0.44
C PHE A 216 9.05 4.67 -1.40
N ILE A 217 8.10 3.85 -1.81
CA ILE A 217 8.25 2.88 -2.90
C ILE A 217 7.73 3.57 -4.16
N LEU A 218 8.62 3.93 -5.08
CA LEU A 218 8.29 4.58 -6.34
C LEU A 218 8.52 3.62 -7.51
N MET A 219 7.43 3.26 -8.18
CA MET A 219 7.42 2.47 -9.41
C MET A 219 7.27 3.40 -10.61
N LEU A 220 8.18 3.28 -11.58
CA LEU A 220 8.16 4.07 -12.81
C LEU A 220 7.65 3.25 -13.99
N ALA A 221 6.51 3.64 -14.57
CA ALA A 221 5.90 2.94 -15.70
C ALA A 221 5.18 3.90 -16.67
N HIS A 222 5.00 3.50 -17.93
CA HIS A 222 4.28 4.32 -18.92
C HIS A 222 2.79 4.46 -18.55
N ASP A 223 2.20 5.63 -18.84
CA ASP A 223 0.79 5.98 -18.51
C ASP A 223 0.39 5.77 -17.04
N ALA A 224 1.35 5.88 -16.14
CA ALA A 224 1.18 5.49 -14.75
C ALA A 224 1.09 6.71 -13.82
N TYR A 225 0.05 6.73 -12.98
CA TYR A 225 -0.15 7.70 -11.90
C TYR A 225 -1.01 7.07 -10.80
N GLY A 226 -0.55 7.13 -9.55
CA GLY A 226 -1.35 6.77 -8.38
C GLY A 226 -0.49 6.56 -7.15
N GLY A 227 -1.10 6.74 -5.97
CA GLY A 227 -0.48 6.47 -4.69
C GLY A 227 -1.39 5.63 -3.81
N LEU A 228 -0.77 4.99 -2.81
CA LEU A 228 -1.46 4.37 -1.69
C LEU A 228 -0.64 4.57 -0.42
N GLU A 229 -1.32 5.08 0.59
CA GLU A 229 -0.73 5.51 1.84
C GLU A 229 -0.62 4.36 2.87
N HIS A 230 0.51 4.35 3.60
CA HIS A 230 0.75 3.42 4.69
C HIS A 230 1.35 4.14 5.90
N ARG A 231 1.30 3.52 7.10
CA ARG A 231 1.77 4.13 8.36
C ARG A 231 3.25 4.55 8.31
N ALA A 232 4.08 3.75 7.65
CA ALA A 232 5.53 3.90 7.60
C ALA A 232 6.08 3.77 6.16
N SER A 233 5.21 3.87 5.16
CA SER A 233 5.60 3.84 3.75
C SER A 233 4.50 4.42 2.86
N SER A 234 4.79 4.51 1.56
CA SER A 234 3.77 4.66 0.53
C SER A 234 4.19 3.91 -0.71
N ALA A 235 3.20 3.35 -1.42
CA ALA A 235 3.38 2.80 -2.74
C ALA A 235 2.95 3.86 -3.76
N ASN A 236 3.86 4.22 -4.66
CA ASN A 236 3.69 5.30 -5.61
C ASN A 236 3.98 4.76 -7.01
N LEU A 237 3.15 5.13 -7.96
CA LEU A 237 3.28 4.78 -9.35
C LEU A 237 3.25 6.07 -10.16
N PHE A 238 4.28 6.30 -10.96
CA PHE A 238 4.43 7.54 -11.72
C PHE A 238 5.12 7.28 -13.06
N HIS A 239 4.98 8.22 -14.00
CA HIS A 239 5.58 8.05 -15.32
C HIS A 239 7.10 8.32 -15.32
N PRO A 240 7.89 7.62 -16.15
CA PRO A 240 9.36 7.73 -16.15
C PRO A 240 9.88 9.09 -16.61
N HIS A 241 9.06 9.87 -17.32
CA HIS A 241 9.38 11.23 -17.78
C HIS A 241 9.18 12.33 -16.72
N PHE A 242 9.18 11.98 -15.42
CA PHE A 242 8.93 12.95 -14.35
C PHE A 242 9.88 14.16 -14.43
N GLY A 243 11.13 13.94 -14.84
CA GLY A 243 12.15 14.98 -14.94
C GLY A 243 12.11 15.85 -16.20
N ALA A 244 11.22 15.57 -17.15
CA ALA A 244 11.22 16.21 -18.47
C ALA A 244 10.74 17.67 -18.44
N THR A 245 9.77 17.98 -17.58
CA THR A 245 9.23 19.34 -17.44
C THR A 245 9.04 19.68 -15.97
N ARG A 246 9.04 20.98 -15.65
CA ARG A 246 8.72 21.45 -14.30
C ARG A 246 7.35 20.98 -13.81
N LYS A 247 6.33 21.07 -14.68
CA LYS A 247 4.95 20.65 -14.35
C LYS A 247 4.90 19.18 -13.94
N SER A 248 5.56 18.34 -14.71
CA SER A 248 5.67 16.89 -14.46
C SER A 248 6.40 16.60 -13.15
N TYR A 249 7.53 17.25 -12.92
CA TYR A 249 8.32 17.08 -11.70
C TYR A 249 7.57 17.55 -10.45
N GLU A 250 6.93 18.71 -10.50
CA GLU A 250 6.06 19.21 -9.42
C GLU A 250 4.88 18.27 -9.18
N GLY A 251 4.38 17.57 -10.19
CA GLY A 251 3.36 16.54 -10.05
C GLY A 251 3.84 15.29 -9.29
N LEU A 252 5.09 14.85 -9.51
CA LEU A 252 5.68 13.77 -8.72
C LEU A 252 5.89 14.20 -7.26
N LEU A 253 6.44 15.40 -7.03
CA LEU A 253 6.62 15.93 -5.68
C LEU A 253 5.28 16.05 -4.94
N GLU A 254 4.23 16.50 -5.62
CA GLU A 254 2.88 16.60 -5.06
C GLU A 254 2.34 15.22 -4.67
N LEU A 255 2.47 14.20 -5.53
CA LEU A 255 2.08 12.83 -5.21
C LEU A 255 2.82 12.31 -3.96
N LEU A 256 4.15 12.43 -3.92
CA LEU A 256 4.92 11.95 -2.76
C LEU A 256 4.57 12.73 -1.48
N SER A 257 4.32 14.04 -1.60
CA SER A 257 3.86 14.88 -0.48
C SER A 257 2.49 14.44 0.04
N HIS A 258 1.57 14.09 -0.87
CA HIS A 258 0.23 13.59 -0.58
C HIS A 258 0.28 12.31 0.24
N GLU A 259 0.96 11.29 -0.27
CA GLU A 259 1.06 10.00 0.40
C GLU A 259 1.81 10.08 1.73
N PHE A 260 2.78 11.01 1.86
CA PHE A 260 3.48 11.22 3.12
C PHE A 260 2.61 11.88 4.18
N PHE A 261 1.82 12.91 3.81
CA PHE A 261 0.93 13.59 4.75
C PHE A 261 -0.11 12.63 5.36
N HIS A 262 -0.51 11.62 4.60
CA HIS A 262 -1.42 10.59 5.08
C HIS A 262 -0.91 9.80 6.29
N ALA A 263 0.40 9.75 6.53
CA ALA A 263 0.98 9.17 7.75
C ALA A 263 0.35 9.78 9.03
N TRP A 264 -0.02 11.06 8.97
CA TRP A 264 -0.84 11.71 10.00
C TRP A 264 -2.33 11.62 9.67
N ASN A 265 -2.75 12.03 8.47
CA ASN A 265 -4.16 12.16 8.10
C ASN A 265 -4.65 10.98 7.25
N GLY A 266 -5.24 9.97 7.88
CA GLY A 266 -5.71 8.73 7.23
C GLY A 266 -5.11 7.49 7.87
N LYS A 267 -3.84 7.53 8.29
CA LYS A 267 -3.21 6.43 9.04
C LYS A 267 -3.24 6.59 10.56
N ARG A 268 -3.01 7.80 11.07
CA ARG A 268 -3.04 8.09 12.52
C ARG A 268 -4.36 8.71 12.96
N ILE A 269 -4.79 9.77 12.26
CA ILE A 269 -6.06 10.45 12.46
C ILE A 269 -6.97 9.97 11.34
N ALA A 270 -8.01 9.20 11.67
CA ALA A 270 -8.93 8.65 10.68
C ALA A 270 -10.36 8.59 11.25
N PRO A 271 -11.38 8.54 10.37
CA PRO A 271 -12.74 8.24 10.80
C PRO A 271 -12.79 6.89 11.54
N LYS A 272 -13.71 6.76 12.52
CA LYS A 272 -13.83 5.55 13.36
C LYS A 272 -13.90 4.25 12.54
N GLN A 273 -14.61 4.29 11.42
CA GLN A 273 -14.80 3.15 10.50
C GLN A 273 -13.49 2.72 9.83
N LEU A 274 -12.50 3.61 9.74
CA LEU A 274 -11.16 3.34 9.20
C LEU A 274 -10.10 3.15 10.29
N LEU A 275 -10.51 2.98 11.55
CA LEU A 275 -9.64 2.55 12.66
C LEU A 275 -9.85 1.08 13.05
N HIS A 276 -10.99 0.49 12.63
CA HIS A 276 -11.33 -0.91 12.86
C HIS A 276 -11.88 -1.52 11.57
N PHE A 277 -11.05 -2.27 10.85
CA PHE A 277 -11.41 -2.74 9.51
C PHE A 277 -12.23 -4.04 9.57
N ASP A 278 -13.39 -4.04 8.93
CA ASP A 278 -13.99 -5.25 8.38
C ASP A 278 -13.52 -5.38 6.92
N TYR A 279 -12.51 -6.22 6.69
CA TYR A 279 -11.93 -6.40 5.36
C TYR A 279 -12.86 -7.12 4.37
N ALA A 280 -13.99 -7.66 4.81
CA ALA A 280 -14.91 -8.38 3.94
C ALA A 280 -16.00 -7.46 3.32
N ARG A 281 -16.18 -6.25 3.86
CA ARG A 281 -17.31 -5.36 3.56
C ARG A 281 -16.87 -3.90 3.47
N GLU A 282 -17.70 -3.09 2.81
CA GLU A 282 -17.54 -1.65 2.71
C GLU A 282 -17.49 -0.98 4.09
N ALA A 283 -16.53 -0.08 4.28
CA ALA A 283 -16.41 0.78 5.45
C ALA A 283 -16.92 2.20 5.14
N TYR A 284 -18.24 2.38 5.16
CA TYR A 284 -18.87 3.66 4.83
C TYR A 284 -18.49 4.77 5.81
N THR A 285 -18.14 5.95 5.28
CA THR A 285 -17.85 7.14 6.07
C THR A 285 -18.20 8.41 5.28
N PRO A 286 -18.76 9.45 5.91
CA PRO A 286 -18.96 10.75 5.28
C PRO A 286 -17.72 11.66 5.35
N CYS A 287 -16.60 11.19 5.91
CA CYS A 287 -15.46 12.02 6.29
C CYS A 287 -14.25 12.00 5.32
N LEU A 288 -14.36 11.36 4.15
CA LEU A 288 -13.25 11.35 3.18
C LEU A 288 -12.93 12.75 2.65
N TRP A 289 -13.88 13.69 2.64
CA TRP A 289 -13.57 15.07 2.27
C TRP A 289 -12.57 15.73 3.23
N ALA A 290 -12.61 15.36 4.51
CA ALA A 290 -11.64 15.84 5.49
C ALA A 290 -10.32 15.08 5.36
N MET A 291 -10.38 13.77 5.13
CA MET A 291 -9.17 12.97 4.96
C MET A 291 -8.46 13.32 3.64
N GLU A 292 -9.09 13.08 2.50
CA GLU A 292 -8.51 13.34 1.17
C GLU A 292 -8.41 14.84 0.87
N GLY A 293 -9.46 15.62 1.18
CA GLY A 293 -9.49 17.04 0.80
C GLY A 293 -8.52 17.90 1.60
N LEU A 294 -8.29 17.62 2.89
CA LEU A 294 -7.23 18.30 3.64
C LEU A 294 -5.85 17.83 3.17
N THR A 295 -5.68 16.54 2.84
CA THR A 295 -4.42 16.06 2.28
C THR A 295 -4.10 16.75 0.94
N SER A 296 -5.07 16.88 0.03
CA SER A 296 -4.94 17.64 -1.23
C SER A 296 -4.70 19.14 -1.08
N HIS A 297 -4.91 19.69 0.12
CA HIS A 297 -4.50 21.05 0.43
C HIS A 297 -3.03 21.08 0.88
N TYR A 298 -2.70 20.20 1.82
CA TYR A 298 -1.39 20.19 2.46
C TYR A 298 -0.27 19.61 1.60
N ASP A 299 -0.59 18.73 0.64
CA ASP A 299 0.39 18.20 -0.30
C ASP A 299 1.10 19.34 -1.06
N ARG A 300 0.35 20.28 -1.62
CA ARG A 300 0.83 21.47 -2.34
C ARG A 300 1.30 22.57 -1.40
N PHE A 301 0.66 22.71 -0.24
CA PHE A 301 1.06 23.72 0.73
C PHE A 301 2.48 23.44 1.23
N ALA A 302 2.81 22.19 1.54
CA ALA A 302 4.16 21.78 1.92
C ALA A 302 5.18 22.02 0.80
N LEU A 303 4.83 21.75 -0.46
CA LEU A 303 5.66 22.11 -1.61
C LEU A 303 5.93 23.63 -1.66
N ARG A 304 4.95 24.46 -1.30
CA ARG A 304 5.10 25.92 -1.29
C ARG A 304 5.95 26.40 -0.12
N THR A 305 5.71 25.92 1.11
CA THR A 305 6.39 26.38 2.32
C THR A 305 7.83 25.88 2.39
N SER A 306 8.12 24.71 1.82
CA SER A 306 9.50 24.22 1.57
C SER A 306 10.21 24.91 0.38
N GLY A 307 9.52 25.81 -0.32
CA GLY A 307 10.06 26.59 -1.44
C GLY A 307 10.28 25.80 -2.73
N ARG A 308 9.71 24.59 -2.87
CA ARG A 308 9.83 23.77 -4.09
C ARG A 308 8.95 24.27 -5.24
N ILE A 309 7.85 24.94 -4.91
CA ILE A 309 7.01 25.64 -5.89
C ILE A 309 6.88 27.14 -5.57
N THR A 310 6.67 27.93 -6.63
CA THR A 310 6.43 29.37 -6.52
C THR A 310 5.00 29.66 -6.07
N PRO A 311 4.71 30.86 -5.52
CA PRO A 311 3.33 31.30 -5.29
C PRO A 311 2.45 31.21 -6.53
N LYS A 312 3.02 31.50 -7.71
CA LYS A 312 2.32 31.40 -8.99
C LYS A 312 1.93 29.94 -9.31
N SER A 313 2.86 29.00 -9.19
CA SER A 313 2.58 27.56 -9.41
C SER A 313 1.51 27.04 -8.46
N LEU A 314 1.55 27.42 -7.17
CA LEU A 314 0.49 27.07 -6.21
C LEU A 314 -0.88 27.62 -6.66
N LEU A 315 -0.94 28.90 -7.04
CA LEU A 315 -2.20 29.52 -7.47
C LEU A 315 -2.74 28.89 -8.75
N GLU A 316 -1.87 28.57 -9.72
CA GLU A 316 -2.26 27.86 -10.95
C GLU A 316 -2.90 26.51 -10.63
N LYS A 317 -2.29 25.70 -9.75
CA LYS A 317 -2.86 24.42 -9.29
C LYS A 317 -4.23 24.58 -8.63
N VAL A 318 -4.39 25.59 -7.77
CA VAL A 318 -5.68 25.88 -7.10
C VAL A 318 -6.74 26.32 -8.10
N LEU A 319 -6.38 27.15 -9.08
CA LEU A 319 -7.29 27.60 -10.13
C LEU A 319 -7.70 26.45 -11.06
N ASP A 320 -6.79 25.53 -11.39
CA ASP A 320 -7.10 24.33 -12.18
C ASP A 320 -8.13 23.44 -11.47
N ASP A 321 -7.97 23.21 -10.16
CA ASP A 321 -8.93 22.46 -9.35
C ASP A 321 -10.28 23.17 -9.24
N TRP A 322 -10.26 24.48 -9.00
CA TRP A 322 -11.48 25.29 -8.97
C TRP A 322 -12.22 25.21 -10.30
N ALA A 323 -11.53 25.37 -11.43
CA ALA A 323 -12.12 25.27 -12.76
C ALA A 323 -12.73 23.87 -13.00
N ARG A 324 -12.02 22.79 -12.64
CA ARG A 324 -12.52 21.41 -12.74
C ARG A 324 -13.80 21.19 -11.92
N ILE A 325 -13.81 21.67 -10.67
CA ILE A 325 -15.00 21.60 -9.82
C ILE A 325 -16.14 22.42 -10.44
N GLN A 326 -15.90 23.66 -10.88
CA GLN A 326 -16.93 24.51 -11.50
C GLN A 326 -17.57 23.85 -12.74
N ALA A 327 -16.76 23.16 -13.53
CA ALA A 327 -17.18 22.44 -14.72
C ALA A 327 -17.92 21.12 -14.44
N THR A 328 -17.96 20.63 -13.19
CA THR A 328 -18.60 19.38 -12.81
C THR A 328 -20.03 19.62 -12.32
N PRO A 329 -21.10 19.30 -13.10
CA PRO A 329 -22.49 19.58 -12.70
C PRO A 329 -22.91 18.89 -11.40
N GLY A 330 -22.29 17.75 -11.09
CA GLY A 330 -22.52 16.97 -9.87
C GLY A 330 -22.29 17.75 -8.57
N ARG A 331 -21.46 18.80 -8.58
CA ARG A 331 -21.20 19.65 -7.39
C ARG A 331 -22.45 20.30 -6.79
N ALA A 332 -23.49 20.49 -7.60
CA ALA A 332 -24.77 21.08 -7.17
C ALA A 332 -25.81 20.02 -6.78
N ARG A 333 -25.46 18.73 -6.85
CA ARG A 333 -26.35 17.59 -6.66
C ARG A 333 -25.93 16.69 -5.51
N GLN A 334 -24.61 16.55 -5.30
CA GLN A 334 -24.04 15.69 -4.27
C GLN A 334 -23.15 16.53 -3.36
N SER A 335 -23.42 16.48 -2.07
CA SER A 335 -22.53 17.07 -1.06
C SER A 335 -21.22 16.28 -0.95
N LEU A 336 -20.19 16.90 -0.36
CA LEU A 336 -18.91 16.23 -0.09
C LEU A 336 -19.09 14.98 0.81
N GLU A 337 -19.98 15.05 1.79
CA GLU A 337 -20.29 13.93 2.69
C GLU A 337 -21.00 12.78 1.96
N GLN A 338 -21.95 13.09 1.07
CA GLN A 338 -22.60 12.07 0.22
C GLN A 338 -21.59 11.43 -0.74
N SER A 339 -20.74 12.23 -1.39
CA SER A 339 -19.70 11.71 -2.28
C SER A 339 -18.68 10.82 -1.56
N SER A 340 -18.37 11.16 -0.31
CA SER A 340 -17.56 10.34 0.58
C SER A 340 -18.25 9.02 0.92
N PHE A 341 -19.53 9.06 1.30
CA PHE A 341 -20.30 7.87 1.64
C PHE A 341 -20.40 6.91 0.44
N ASP A 342 -20.66 7.47 -0.75
CA ASP A 342 -20.80 6.72 -2.00
C ASP A 342 -19.47 6.37 -2.68
N ALA A 343 -18.32 6.57 -2.02
CA ALA A 343 -17.00 6.32 -2.63
C ALA A 343 -16.82 4.88 -3.14
N TRP A 344 -17.57 3.93 -2.57
CA TRP A 344 -17.59 2.50 -2.90
C TRP A 344 -18.24 2.15 -4.23
N ILE A 345 -19.04 3.06 -4.80
CA ILE A 345 -19.83 2.85 -6.03
C ILE A 345 -19.48 3.88 -7.13
N LYS A 346 -18.28 4.45 -7.06
CA LYS A 346 -17.78 5.44 -8.03
C LYS A 346 -17.62 4.89 -9.44
#